data_AF-A0A845LM24-F1
#
_entry.id   AF-A0A845LM24-F1
#
_cell.length_a   1.000
_cell.length_b   1.000
_cell.length_c   1.000
_cell.angle_alpha   90.00
_cell.angle_beta   90.00
_cell.angle_gamma   90.00
#
_symmetry.space_group_name_H-M   'P 1'
#
loop_
_entity.id
_entity.type
_entity.pdbx_description
1 polymer ?
#
loop_
_entity_poly.entity_id
_entity_poly.type
_entity_poly.pdbx_seq_one_letter_code
_entity_poly.pdbx_strand_id
1 'polypeptide(L)'
;MSKYLNDQLNQIRQIELDLMNIDFKEECIRIQGSEAGDREKRFDLVFEGVNAFFYSDPGQPDTTIPGKRSTMKTVSYLHDGFGEFAVVQNQDEEIEFYNLESSISVPNFNIEFDDATLFIEAEGITINDLRYTLTKQS
;
A
#
# COMPACT_ATOMS: atom_id res chain seq x y z
N MET A 1 -14.44 -8.13 -10.60
CA MET A 1 -14.20 -6.92 -9.78
C MET A 1 -12.73 -6.48 -9.87
N SER A 2 -11.78 -7.38 -9.62
CA SER A 2 -10.32 -7.12 -9.72
C SER A 2 -9.86 -6.50 -11.04
N LYS A 3 -10.32 -7.02 -12.19
CA LYS A 3 -9.96 -6.48 -13.51
C LYS A 3 -10.34 -5.00 -13.68
N TYR A 4 -11.56 -4.63 -13.30
CA TYR A 4 -12.04 -3.24 -13.42
C TYR A 4 -11.27 -2.29 -12.49
N LEU A 5 -10.98 -2.72 -11.26
CA LEU A 5 -10.14 -1.93 -10.35
C LEU A 5 -8.73 -1.74 -10.91
N ASN A 6 -8.09 -2.81 -11.39
CA ASN A 6 -6.78 -2.70 -12.03
C ASN A 6 -6.81 -1.81 -13.28
N ASP A 7 -7.88 -1.80 -14.07
CA ASP A 7 -8.04 -0.87 -15.19
C ASP A 7 -8.09 0.60 -14.76
N GLN A 8 -8.64 0.90 -13.56
CA GLN A 8 -8.59 2.24 -12.97
C GLN A 8 -7.18 2.56 -12.44
N LEU A 9 -6.58 1.63 -11.70
CA LEU A 9 -5.24 1.80 -11.14
C LEU A 9 -4.17 1.98 -12.24
N ASN A 10 -4.33 1.30 -13.38
CA ASN A 10 -3.44 1.44 -14.54
C ASN A 10 -3.39 2.84 -15.14
N GLN A 11 -4.38 3.71 -14.84
CA GLN A 11 -4.38 5.11 -15.27
C GLN A 11 -3.51 5.99 -14.36
N ILE A 12 -3.16 5.50 -13.18
CA ILE A 12 -2.31 6.20 -12.22
C ILE A 12 -0.86 5.89 -12.59
N ARG A 13 -0.20 6.83 -13.25
CA ARG A 13 1.20 6.68 -13.68
C ARG A 13 1.95 7.98 -13.45
N GLN A 14 3.18 7.85 -12.97
CA GLN A 14 4.11 8.98 -12.80
C GLN A 14 3.50 10.12 -11.98
N ILE A 15 3.03 9.80 -10.77
CA ILE A 15 2.47 10.80 -9.86
C ILE A 15 3.58 11.36 -8.98
N GLU A 16 3.79 12.68 -9.07
CA GLU A 16 4.61 13.42 -8.12
C GLU A 16 3.84 13.54 -6.80
N LEU A 17 4.42 13.03 -5.72
CA LEU A 17 3.76 12.99 -4.42
C LEU A 17 3.74 14.37 -3.76
N ASP A 18 2.54 14.83 -3.42
CA ASP A 18 2.33 15.99 -2.55
C ASP A 18 2.24 15.58 -1.08
N LEU A 19 1.60 14.44 -0.82
CA LEU A 19 1.35 13.91 0.53
C LEU A 19 1.35 12.39 0.53
N MET A 20 1.98 11.81 1.55
CA MET A 20 1.73 10.45 1.99
C MET A 20 1.49 10.48 3.51
N ASN A 21 0.31 10.04 3.94
CA ASN A 21 -0.09 10.03 5.34
C ASN A 21 -0.55 8.63 5.75
N ILE A 22 -0.08 8.16 6.90
CA ILE A 22 -0.50 6.91 7.50
C ILE A 22 -1.24 7.27 8.79
N ASP A 23 -2.55 7.04 8.82
CA ASP A 23 -3.39 7.29 9.97
C ASP A 23 -3.76 5.95 10.62
N PHE A 24 -3.12 5.66 11.75
CA PHE A 24 -3.37 4.44 12.52
C PHE A 24 -4.71 4.44 13.24
N LYS A 25 -5.29 5.62 13.52
CA LYS A 25 -6.55 5.72 14.25
C LYS A 25 -7.73 5.45 13.32
N GLU A 26 -7.66 5.98 12.10
CA GLU A 26 -8.67 5.79 11.06
C GLU A 26 -8.35 4.58 10.16
N GLU A 27 -7.31 3.81 10.48
CA GLU A 27 -6.86 2.61 9.76
C GLU A 27 -6.74 2.85 8.25
N CYS A 28 -6.08 3.95 7.86
CA CYS A 28 -5.99 4.35 6.47
C CYS A 28 -4.60 4.83 6.07
N ILE A 29 -4.27 4.62 4.80
CA ILE A 29 -3.11 5.22 4.15
C ILE A 29 -3.62 6.12 3.03
N ARG A 30 -3.26 7.40 3.07
CA ARG A 30 -3.63 8.39 2.06
C ARG A 30 -2.43 8.85 1.28
N ILE A 31 -2.56 8.85 -0.04
CA ILE A 31 -1.55 9.32 -0.98
C ILE A 31 -2.20 10.37 -1.87
N GLN A 32 -1.57 11.54 -1.95
CA GLN A 32 -1.99 12.63 -2.82
C GLN A 32 -0.84 13.06 -3.69
N GLY A 33 -1.16 13.48 -4.90
CA GLY A 33 -0.17 14.03 -5.80
C GLY A 33 -0.78 14.53 -7.10
N SER A 34 0.09 14.84 -8.06
CA SER A 34 -0.30 15.24 -9.40
C SER A 34 0.47 14.47 -10.47
N GLU A 35 -0.11 14.34 -11.66
CA GLU A 35 0.61 13.79 -12.81
C GLU A 35 1.88 14.61 -13.08
N ALA A 36 3.00 13.92 -13.34
CA ALA A 36 4.28 14.56 -13.61
C ALA A 36 4.14 15.53 -14.80
N GLY A 37 4.45 16.81 -14.56
CA GLY A 37 4.32 17.87 -15.56
C GLY A 37 2.92 18.49 -15.71
N ASP A 38 1.90 18.00 -14.99
CA ASP A 38 0.55 18.58 -14.99
C ASP A 38 -0.05 18.63 -13.56
N ARG A 39 0.12 19.77 -12.91
CA ARG A 39 -0.34 20.01 -11.53
C ARG A 39 -1.86 20.17 -11.39
N GLU A 40 -2.60 20.30 -12.49
CA GLU A 40 -4.05 20.40 -12.46
C GLU A 40 -4.70 19.02 -12.33
N LYS A 41 -4.02 17.97 -12.80
CA LYS A 41 -4.46 16.58 -12.65
C LYS A 41 -4.01 15.99 -11.33
N ARG A 42 -4.83 16.25 -10.31
CA ARG A 42 -4.62 15.72 -8.97
C ARG A 42 -5.21 14.33 -8.82
N PHE A 43 -4.54 13.54 -7.99
CA PHE A 43 -4.97 12.21 -7.58
C PHE A 43 -5.04 12.16 -6.06
N ASP A 44 -6.10 11.55 -5.55
CA ASP A 44 -6.28 11.22 -4.14
C ASP A 44 -6.54 9.72 -4.03
N LEU A 45 -5.65 9.00 -3.36
CA LEU A 45 -5.77 7.58 -3.10
C LEU A 45 -5.89 7.38 -1.60
N VAL A 46 -6.95 6.70 -1.17
CA VAL A 46 -7.16 6.35 0.23
C VAL A 46 -7.33 4.85 0.32
N PHE A 47 -6.36 4.16 0.91
CA PHE A 47 -6.51 2.76 1.31
C PHE A 47 -7.25 2.74 2.65
N GLU A 48 -8.33 1.98 2.74
CA GLU A 48 -9.26 1.95 3.87
C GLU A 48 -9.22 0.57 4.55
N GLY A 49 -9.35 0.55 5.88
CA GLY A 49 -9.28 -0.70 6.65
C GLY A 49 -7.91 -1.36 6.50
N VAL A 50 -6.85 -0.57 6.66
CA VAL A 50 -5.46 -1.00 6.52
C VAL A 50 -5.07 -1.81 7.76
N ASN A 51 -4.94 -3.12 7.58
CA ASN A 51 -4.55 -4.04 8.66
C ASN A 51 -3.03 -4.13 8.82
N ALA A 52 -2.30 -3.99 7.72
CA ALA A 52 -0.84 -4.07 7.72
C ALA A 52 -0.26 -3.36 6.49
N PHE A 53 0.99 -2.92 6.62
CA PHE A 53 1.78 -2.42 5.50
C PHE A 53 3.26 -2.77 5.67
N PHE A 54 3.96 -2.92 4.56
CA PHE A 54 5.40 -3.20 4.52
C PHE A 54 6.08 -2.30 3.49
N TYR A 55 7.11 -1.56 3.92
CA TYR A 55 7.89 -0.68 3.05
C TYR A 55 9.26 -1.30 2.78
N SER A 56 9.54 -1.57 1.51
CA SER A 56 10.79 -2.15 1.03
C SER A 56 11.60 -1.12 0.27
N ASP A 57 12.76 -0.73 0.82
CA ASP A 57 13.74 0.14 0.18
C ASP A 57 15.06 -0.63 0.03
N PRO A 58 15.51 -0.92 -1.21
CA PRO A 58 16.81 -1.57 -1.46
C PRO A 58 18.01 -0.62 -1.31
N GLY A 59 17.78 0.69 -1.18
CA GLY A 59 18.76 1.71 -0.83
C GLY A 59 19.09 1.73 0.66
N GLN A 60 20.20 2.36 1.04
CA GLN A 60 20.71 2.35 2.42
C GLN A 60 19.66 2.80 3.46
N PRO A 61 19.69 2.26 4.70
CA PRO A 61 18.69 2.49 5.75
C PRO A 61 18.68 3.91 6.37
N ASP A 62 19.23 4.91 5.68
CA ASP A 62 19.36 6.26 6.21
C ASP A 62 18.12 7.12 5.91
N THR A 63 17.11 6.95 6.76
CA THR A 63 16.25 8.03 7.30
C THR A 63 15.33 8.84 6.36
N THR A 64 15.12 8.45 5.11
CA THR A 64 14.11 9.11 4.28
C THR A 64 12.72 8.57 4.59
N ILE A 65 11.92 9.41 5.25
CA ILE A 65 10.46 9.26 5.33
C ILE A 65 9.93 8.93 3.92
N PRO A 66 9.14 7.86 3.76
CA PRO A 66 8.52 7.50 2.49
C PRO A 66 7.91 8.72 1.80
N GLY A 67 8.27 8.95 0.54
CA GLY A 67 7.63 9.97 -0.30
C GLY A 67 8.22 11.38 -0.26
N LYS A 68 9.36 11.64 0.43
CA LYS A 68 9.91 13.02 0.48
C LYS A 68 10.42 13.55 -0.87
N ARG A 69 10.66 12.69 -1.88
CA ARG A 69 10.99 13.04 -3.28
C ARG A 69 10.70 11.91 -4.29
N SER A 70 9.74 11.03 -4.00
CA SER A 70 9.54 9.84 -4.82
C SER A 70 8.39 10.03 -5.79
N THR A 71 8.56 9.65 -7.05
CA THR A 71 7.44 9.54 -7.99
C THR A 71 6.77 8.20 -7.78
N MET A 72 5.46 8.17 -7.59
CA MET A 72 4.68 6.93 -7.65
C MET A 72 4.51 6.52 -9.11
N LYS A 73 5.01 5.34 -9.45
CA LYS A 73 5.00 4.80 -10.81
C LYS A 73 3.74 4.03 -11.11
N THR A 74 3.38 3.13 -10.21
CA THR A 74 2.29 2.18 -10.38
C THR A 74 1.60 1.91 -9.05
N VAL A 75 0.32 1.57 -9.13
CA VAL A 75 -0.45 0.97 -8.05
C VAL A 75 -1.07 -0.29 -8.63
N SER A 76 -0.96 -1.43 -7.95
CA SER A 76 -1.57 -2.67 -8.42
C SER A 76 -2.39 -3.34 -7.32
N TYR A 77 -3.42 -4.06 -7.74
CA TYR A 77 -4.26 -4.88 -6.88
C TYR A 77 -4.23 -6.35 -7.30
N LEU A 78 -3.99 -7.23 -6.35
CA LEU A 78 -4.07 -8.68 -6.53
C LEU A 78 -5.03 -9.26 -5.50
N HIS A 79 -6.10 -9.90 -5.99
CA HIS A 79 -7.19 -10.38 -5.14
C HIS A 79 -6.72 -11.41 -4.11
N ASP A 80 -5.86 -12.34 -4.55
CA ASP A 80 -5.32 -13.41 -3.72
C ASP A 80 -4.08 -12.96 -2.92
N GLY A 81 -3.72 -11.67 -3.04
CA GLY A 81 -2.53 -11.10 -2.41
C GLY A 81 -1.22 -11.36 -3.14
N PHE A 82 -0.21 -10.56 -2.82
CA PHE A 82 1.14 -10.64 -3.40
C PHE A 82 2.06 -11.64 -2.67
N GLY A 83 1.52 -12.37 -1.69
CA GLY A 83 2.25 -13.31 -0.85
C GLY A 83 1.92 -13.11 0.63
N GLU A 84 2.52 -13.96 1.47
CA GLU A 84 2.37 -13.92 2.92
C GLU A 84 3.60 -13.24 3.54
N PHE A 85 3.34 -12.25 4.39
CA PHE A 85 4.35 -11.54 5.15
C PHE A 85 4.13 -11.87 6.63
N ALA A 86 5.14 -12.47 7.25
CA ALA A 86 5.11 -12.81 8.67
C ALA A 86 6.22 -12.07 9.40
N VAL A 87 5.91 -11.53 10.58
CA VAL A 87 6.94 -11.02 11.49
C VAL A 87 7.58 -12.21 12.19
N VAL A 88 8.77 -12.60 11.74
CA VAL A 88 9.58 -13.58 12.47
C VAL A 88 10.24 -12.85 13.64
N GLN A 89 9.68 -12.97 14.83
CA GLN A 89 10.39 -12.58 16.05
C GLN A 89 11.54 -13.56 16.26
N ASN A 90 12.77 -13.13 15.94
CA ASN A 90 13.97 -13.84 16.37
C ASN A 90 14.13 -13.65 17.87
N GLN A 91 13.68 -14.59 18.70
CA GLN A 91 14.17 -14.67 20.09
C GLN A 91 14.36 -16.11 20.56
N ASP A 92 15.45 -16.29 21.32
CA ASP A 92 15.81 -17.41 22.19
C ASP A 92 14.77 -17.73 23.29
N GLU A 93 13.49 -17.45 23.04
CA GLU A 93 12.38 -17.78 23.93
C GLU A 93 11.42 -18.67 23.15
N GLU A 94 11.07 -19.83 23.73
CA GLU A 94 10.12 -20.78 23.15
C GLU A 94 8.76 -20.09 22.94
N ILE A 95 8.54 -19.52 21.76
CA ILE A 95 7.25 -18.94 21.38
C ILE A 95 6.32 -20.09 20.99
N GLU A 96 5.17 -20.15 21.66
CA GLU A 96 4.06 -21.03 21.34
C GLU A 96 3.65 -20.84 19.87
N PHE A 97 3.88 -21.86 19.04
CA PHE A 97 3.54 -21.92 17.61
C PHE A 97 2.07 -21.60 17.28
N TYR A 98 1.19 -21.54 18.28
CA TYR A 98 -0.25 -21.35 18.13
C TYR A 98 -0.68 -19.91 17.84
N ASN A 99 0.20 -18.90 17.95
CA ASN A 99 -0.14 -17.50 17.68
C ASN A 99 0.36 -16.97 16.31
N LEU A 100 1.02 -17.80 15.49
CA LEU A 100 1.59 -17.36 14.21
C LEU A 100 0.54 -16.90 13.19
N GLU A 101 -0.66 -17.48 13.17
CA GLU A 101 -1.72 -17.07 12.23
C GLU A 101 -2.13 -15.60 12.38
N SER A 102 -2.03 -15.04 13.59
CA SER A 102 -2.33 -13.62 13.86
C SER A 102 -1.21 -12.66 13.44
N SER A 103 -0.06 -13.19 12.98
CA SER A 103 1.12 -12.43 12.59
C SER A 103 1.40 -12.47 11.08
N ILE A 104 0.55 -13.16 10.32
CA ILE A 104 0.64 -13.28 8.86
C ILE A 104 -0.29 -12.25 8.22
N SER A 105 0.28 -11.34 7.44
CA SER A 105 -0.44 -10.43 6.56
C SER A 105 -0.36 -10.92 5.12
N VAL A 106 -1.44 -10.72 4.37
CA VAL A 106 -1.50 -10.99 2.93
C VAL A 106 -1.83 -9.68 2.20
N PRO A 107 -0.82 -8.85 1.89
CA PRO A 107 -1.01 -7.59 1.18
C PRO A 107 -1.65 -7.81 -0.18
N ASN A 108 -2.71 -7.06 -0.45
CA ASN A 108 -3.49 -7.13 -1.68
C ASN A 108 -3.27 -5.91 -2.58
N PHE A 109 -2.57 -4.89 -2.08
CA PHE A 109 -2.08 -3.77 -2.88
C PHE A 109 -0.56 -3.68 -2.83
N ASN A 110 0.02 -3.22 -3.94
CA ASN A 110 1.39 -2.71 -3.96
C ASN A 110 1.45 -1.34 -4.65
N ILE A 111 2.42 -0.54 -4.23
CA ILE A 111 2.74 0.77 -4.81
C ILE A 111 4.22 0.79 -5.10
N GLU A 112 4.57 1.05 -6.35
CA GLU A 112 5.96 1.20 -6.76
C GLU A 112 6.31 2.69 -6.79
N PHE A 113 7.35 3.04 -6.04
CA PHE A 113 8.00 4.34 -6.10
C PHE A 113 9.28 4.24 -6.94
N ASP A 114 9.96 5.37 -7.16
CA ASP A 114 11.25 5.38 -7.85
C ASP A 114 12.31 4.51 -7.17
N ASP A 115 12.28 4.49 -5.84
CA ASP A 115 13.31 3.97 -4.95
C ASP A 115 12.80 2.90 -3.99
N ALA A 116 11.49 2.66 -3.93
CA ALA A 116 10.92 1.75 -2.95
C ALA A 116 9.63 1.09 -3.43
N THR A 117 9.15 0.10 -2.66
CA THR A 117 7.85 -0.52 -2.85
C THR A 117 7.11 -0.57 -1.52
N LEU A 118 5.84 -0.16 -1.52
CA LEU A 118 4.95 -0.27 -0.38
C LEU A 118 3.90 -1.35 -0.66
N PHE A 119 3.85 -2.35 0.20
CA PHE A 119 2.80 -3.37 0.20
C PHE A 119 1.77 -3.02 1.27
N ILE A 120 0.48 -3.15 0.96
CA ILE A 120 -0.62 -2.78 1.85
C ILE A 120 -1.65 -3.92 1.85
N GLU A 121 -2.04 -4.37 3.03
CA GLU A 121 -3.27 -5.14 3.22
C GLU A 121 -4.39 -4.20 3.64
N ALA A 122 -5.39 -4.04 2.76
CA ALA A 122 -6.52 -3.15 2.98
C ALA A 122 -7.85 -3.79 2.59
N GLU A 123 -8.94 -3.35 3.22
CA GLU A 123 -10.30 -3.77 2.89
C GLU A 123 -10.88 -3.03 1.69
N GLY A 124 -10.32 -1.87 1.35
CA GLY A 124 -10.82 -1.04 0.27
C GLY A 124 -9.82 -0.01 -0.20
N ILE A 125 -10.17 0.61 -1.33
CA ILE A 125 -9.49 1.78 -1.84
C ILE A 125 -10.51 2.78 -2.38
N THR A 126 -10.29 4.06 -2.09
CA THR A 126 -10.99 5.17 -2.72
C THR A 126 -10.01 5.88 -3.67
N ILE A 127 -10.43 6.05 -4.92
CA ILE A 127 -9.68 6.75 -5.97
C ILE A 127 -10.46 8.02 -6.32
N ASN A 128 -9.90 9.17 -5.95
CA ASN A 128 -10.55 10.48 -5.94
C ASN A 128 -11.85 10.43 -5.12
N ASP A 129 -12.98 10.18 -5.76
CA ASP A 129 -14.30 10.11 -5.11
C ASP A 129 -14.98 8.74 -5.28
N LEU A 130 -14.31 7.79 -5.94
CA LEU A 130 -14.86 6.47 -6.24
C LEU A 130 -14.32 5.43 -5.26
N ARG A 131 -15.22 4.89 -4.43
CA ARG A 131 -14.91 3.87 -3.44
C ARG A 131 -15.04 2.46 -3.99
N TYR A 132 -14.05 1.63 -3.70
CA TYR A 132 -13.98 0.21 -4.04
C TYR A 132 -13.79 -0.62 -2.77
N THR A 133 -14.83 -1.32 -2.35
CA THR A 133 -14.74 -2.30 -1.25
C THR A 133 -14.35 -3.67 -1.78
N LEU A 134 -13.39 -4.31 -1.13
CA LEU A 134 -12.87 -5.62 -1.49
C LEU A 134 -13.57 -6.69 -0.65
N THR A 135 -14.33 -7.57 -1.29
CA THR A 135 -14.88 -8.75 -0.62
C THR A 135 -13.83 -9.84 -0.53
N LYS A 136 -13.34 -10.18 0.68
CA LYS A 136 -12.67 -11.48 0.93
C LYS A 136 -13.71 -12.58 0.71
N GLN A 137 -13.57 -13.42 -0.32
CA GLN A 137 -14.40 -14.62 -0.41
C GLN A 137 -13.93 -15.60 0.68
N SER A 138 -14.86 -15.96 1.56
CA SER A 138 -14.66 -16.92 2.65
C SER A 138 -14.55 -18.35 2.12
#